data_AF-A0A536X838-F1
#
_entry.id   AF-A0A536X838-F1
#
_cell.length_a   1.000
_cell.length_b   1.000
_cell.length_c   1.000
_cell.angle_alpha   90.00
_cell.angle_beta   90.00
_cell.angle_gamma   90.00
#
_symmetry.space_group_name_H-M   'P 1'
#
loop_
_entity.id
_entity.type
_entity.pdbx_description
1 polymer ?
#
loop_
_entity_poly.entity_id
_entity_poly.type
_entity_poly.pdbx_seq_one_letter_code
_entity_poly.pdbx_strand_id
1 'polypeptide(L)' 'MIESRLRQAFARLPLLLAVTFDQDLSLADVEMQPCPGCDWSDEVYIDVDAEISALIAELKREGASELLRGRTFARTLQ' A
#
# COMPACT_ATOMS: atom_id res chain seq x y z
N MET A 1 -16.40 0.13 2.44
CA MET A 1 -16.01 0.75 1.16
C MET A 1 -14.51 0.94 1.16
N ILE A 2 -13.85 0.68 0.05
CA ILE A 2 -12.40 0.60 -0.20
C ILE A 2 -11.53 1.58 0.62
N GLU A 3 -11.96 2.83 0.81
CA GLU A 3 -11.26 3.83 1.64
C GLU A 3 -10.99 3.39 3.07
N SER A 4 -11.93 2.67 3.71
CA SER A 4 -11.74 2.16 5.07
C SER A 4 -10.68 1.07 5.13
N ARG A 5 -10.54 0.27 4.07
CA ARG A 5 -9.53 -0.79 3.97
C ARG A 5 -8.15 -0.21 3.75
N LEU A 6 -8.05 0.76 2.84
CA LEU A 6 -6.82 1.54 2.63
C LEU A 6 -6.39 2.20 3.94
N ARG A 7 -7.30 2.90 4.63
CA ARG A 7 -7.01 3.53 5.92
C ARG A 7 -6.50 2.53 6.97
N GLN A 8 -7.08 1.33 7.03
CA GLN A 8 -6.60 0.27 7.93
C GLN A 8 -5.18 -0.20 7.57
N ALA A 9 -4.88 -0.38 6.28
CA ALA A 9 -3.54 -0.76 5.83
C ALA A 9 -2.49 0.32 6.19
N PHE A 10 -2.78 1.60 5.91
CA PHE A 10 -1.93 2.72 6.31
C PHE A 10 -1.79 2.91 7.82
N ALA A 11 -2.72 2.39 8.62
CA ALA A 11 -2.61 2.38 10.08
C ALA A 11 -1.70 1.25 10.58
N ARG A 12 -1.69 0.10 9.90
CA ARG A 12 -0.80 -1.04 10.21
C ARG A 12 0.64 -0.81 9.73
N LEU A 13 0.81 -0.06 8.65
CA LEU A 13 2.10 0.27 8.05
C LEU A 13 2.42 1.76 8.28
N PRO A 14 2.92 2.15 9.46
CA PRO A 14 3.16 3.56 9.77
C PRO A 14 4.23 4.20 8.88
N LEU A 15 5.12 3.39 8.30
CA LEU A 15 6.19 3.80 7.39
C LEU A 15 5.71 3.98 5.94
N LEU A 16 4.52 3.49 5.58
CA LEU A 16 4.00 3.63 4.22
C LEU A 16 3.46 5.06 4.03
N LEU A 17 4.05 5.78 3.08
CA LEU A 17 3.65 7.13 2.68
C LEU A 17 2.62 7.11 1.55
N ALA A 18 2.84 6.26 0.54
CA ALA A 18 1.91 6.11 -0.56
C ALA A 18 1.90 4.69 -1.13
N VAL A 19 0.78 4.33 -1.75
CA VAL A 19 0.64 3.12 -2.58
C VAL A 19 0.02 3.52 -3.91
N THR A 20 0.64 3.11 -5.01
CA THR A 20 0.14 3.29 -6.37
C THR A 20 -0.18 1.93 -6.95
N PHE A 21 -1.43 1.72 -7.32
CA PHE A 21 -1.87 0.48 -7.92
C PHE A 21 -1.64 0.50 -9.43
N ASP A 22 -1.11 -0.60 -9.98
CA ASP A 22 -0.98 -0.75 -11.42
C ASP A 22 -2.35 -0.91 -12.12
N GLN A 23 -2.33 -1.13 -13.43
CA GLN A 23 -3.57 -1.19 -14.20
C GLN A 23 -4.42 -2.45 -13.89
N ASP A 24 -3.80 -3.55 -13.48
CA ASP A 24 -4.45 -4.85 -13.32
C ASP A 24 -4.57 -5.28 -11.85
N LEU A 25 -4.24 -4.37 -10.93
CA LEU A 25 -3.99 -4.64 -9.53
C LEU A 25 -3.03 -5.84 -9.34
N SER A 26 -2.10 -6.08 -10.24
CA SER A 26 -1.10 -7.16 -10.12
C SER A 26 0.10 -6.76 -9.28
N LEU A 27 0.44 -5.48 -9.32
CA LEU A 27 1.54 -4.87 -8.61
C LEU A 27 1.06 -3.57 -7.95
N ALA A 28 1.76 -3.16 -6.90
CA ALA A 28 1.70 -1.81 -6.42
C ALA A 28 3.10 -1.25 -6.20
N ASP A 29 3.30 0.01 -6.59
CA ASP A 29 4.47 0.79 -6.21
C ASP A 29 4.20 1.40 -4.83
N VAL A 30 5.16 1.24 -3.92
CA VAL A 30 5.06 1.77 -2.55
C VAL A 30 6.08 2.87 -2.35
N GLU A 31 5.64 3.95 -1.71
CA GLU A 31 6.53 4.99 -1.20
C GLU A 31 6.62 4.85 0.31
N MET A 32 7.84 4.72 0.81
CA MET A 32 8.15 4.49 2.23
C MET A 32 8.80 5.71 2.85
N GLN A 33 8.60 5.91 4.14
CA GLN A 33 9.25 6.96 4.90
C GLN A 33 10.78 6.77 4.83
N PRO A 34 11.55 7.83 4.49
CA PRO A 34 13.00 7.73 4.49
C PRO A 34 13.54 7.40 5.88
N CYS A 35 14.49 6.45 5.98
CA CYS A 35 15.26 6.19 7.20
C CYS A 35 16.49 7.10 7.19
N PRO A 36 16.61 8.11 8.08
CA PRO A 36 17.73 9.04 8.01
C PRO A 36 19.03 8.35 8.45
N GLY A 37 19.99 8.21 7.54
CA GLY A 37 21.31 7.63 7.84
C GLY A 37 21.33 6.10 7.95
N CYS A 38 20.27 5.43 7.46
CA CYS A 38 20.09 3.98 7.47
C CYS A 38 19.26 3.56 6.26
N ASP A 39 19.36 2.29 5.87
CA ASP A 39 18.36 1.64 5.04
C ASP A 39 17.42 0.83 5.94
N TRP A 40 16.17 0.65 5.52
CA TRP A 40 15.28 -0.32 6.16
C TRP A 40 15.83 -1.73 5.95
N SER A 41 15.65 -2.60 6.94
CA SER A 41 16.02 -4.01 6.78
C SER A 41 15.12 -4.70 5.75
N ASP A 42 15.63 -5.76 5.13
CA ASP A 42 14.85 -6.61 4.22
C ASP A 42 13.58 -7.15 4.88
N GLU A 43 13.62 -7.43 6.19
CA GLU A 43 12.45 -7.85 6.97
C GLU A 43 11.33 -6.82 6.94
N VAL A 44 11.65 -5.53 7.05
CA VAL A 44 10.65 -4.45 6.98
C VAL A 44 10.03 -4.38 5.58
N TYR A 45 10.83 -4.55 4.53
CA TYR A 45 10.32 -4.60 3.15
C TYR A 45 9.42 -5.82 2.92
N ILE A 46 9.77 -6.98 3.45
CA ILE A 46 8.96 -8.20 3.38
C ILE A 46 7.61 -8.01 4.08
N ASP A 47 7.61 -7.40 5.28
CA ASP A 47 6.37 -7.15 6.03
C ASP A 47 5.44 -6.20 5.27
N VAL A 48 5.99 -5.16 4.66
CA VAL A 48 5.23 -4.22 3.81
C VAL A 48 4.67 -4.91 2.58
N ASP A 49 5.50 -5.69 1.87
CA ASP A 49 5.09 -6.43 0.67
C ASP A 49 3.95 -7.41 0.98
N ALA A 50 4.04 -8.14 2.11
CA ALA A 50 3.02 -9.08 2.54
C ALA A 50 1.67 -8.38 2.82
N GLU A 51 1.69 -7.26 3.52
CA GLU A 51 0.49 -6.49 3.84
C GLU A 51 -0.15 -5.86 2.59
N ILE A 52 0.66 -5.33 1.67
CA ILE A 52 0.18 -4.75 0.40
C ILE A 52 -0.38 -5.84 -0.52
N SER A 53 0.29 -6.98 -0.61
CA SER A 53 -0.19 -8.13 -1.37
C SER A 53 -1.52 -8.67 -0.82
N ALA A 54 -1.66 -8.76 0.50
CA ALA A 54 -2.92 -9.15 1.14
C ALA A 54 -4.05 -8.16 0.85
N LEU A 55 -3.75 -6.85 0.89
CA LEU A 55 -4.70 -5.79 0.55
C LEU A 55 -5.15 -5.89 -0.92
N ILE A 56 -4.22 -6.08 -1.85
CA ILE A 56 -4.52 -6.26 -3.28
C ILE A 56 -5.46 -7.46 -3.49
N ALA A 57 -5.16 -8.60 -2.85
CA ALA A 57 -5.98 -9.81 -2.96
C ALA A 57 -7.39 -9.62 -2.38
N GLU A 58 -7.53 -8.86 -1.29
CA GLU A 58 -8.83 -8.47 -0.75
C GLU A 58 -9.61 -7.58 -1.72
N LEU A 59 -8.98 -6.52 -2.22
CA LEU A 59 -9.62 -5.54 -3.12
C LEU A 59 -10.04 -6.17 -4.45
N LYS A 60 -9.24 -7.12 -4.98
CA LYS A 60 -9.62 -7.93 -6.16
C LYS A 60 -10.87 -8.76 -5.91
N ARG A 61 -10.97 -9.43 -4.76
CA ARG A 61 -12.16 -10.22 -4.40
C ARG A 61 -13.41 -9.36 -4.24
N GLU A 62 -13.26 -8.12 -3.77
CA GLU A 62 -14.36 -7.15 -3.66
C GLU A 62 -14.75 -6.48 -5.00
N GLY A 63 -14.06 -6.78 -6.10
CA GLY A 63 -14.34 -6.19 -7.41
C GLY A 63 -13.95 -4.72 -7.52
N ALA A 64 -13.04 -4.23 -6.67
CA ALA A 64 -12.61 -2.84 -6.63
C ALA A 64 -11.65 -2.44 -7.79
N SER A 65 -11.33 -3.37 -8.68
CA SER A 65 -10.28 -3.21 -9.69
C SER A 65 -10.44 -1.97 -10.57
N GLU A 66 -11.64 -1.70 -11.07
CA GLU A 66 -11.88 -0.53 -11.93
C GLU A 66 -11.72 0.79 -11.19
N LEU A 67 -12.02 0.81 -9.89
CA LEU A 67 -11.94 2.03 -9.06
C LEU A 67 -10.51 2.34 -8.62
N LEU A 68 -9.62 1.35 -8.62
CA LEU A 68 -8.26 1.46 -8.08
C LEU A 68 -7.18 1.49 -9.15
N ARG A 69 -7.49 0.96 -10.33
CA ARG A 69 -6.63 0.93 -11.51
C ARG A 69 -5.91 2.26 -11.74
N GLY A 70 -4.57 2.23 -11.67
CA GLY A 70 -3.71 3.38 -11.92
C GLY A 70 -3.82 4.52 -10.90
N ARG A 71 -4.41 4.28 -9.72
CA ARG A 71 -4.59 5.31 -8.69
C ARG A 71 -3.53 5.22 -7.61
N THR A 72 -3.09 6.40 -7.16
CA THR A 72 -2.23 6.58 -6.01
C THR A 72 -3.04 7.01 -4.80
N PHE A 73 -2.76 6.40 -3.66
CA PHE A 73 -3.28 6.78 -2.36
C PHE A 73 -2.10 7.15 -1.47
N ALA A 74 -2.12 8.37 -0.92
CA ALA A 74 -1.07 8.87 -0.06
C ALA A 74 -1.63 9.19 1.33
N ARG A 75 -0.82 8.97 2.37
CA ARG A 75 -1.11 9.47 3.71
C ARG A 75 -1.06 11.00 3.66
N THR A 76 -2.10 11.64 4.19
CA THR A 76 -2.05 13.08 4.44
C THR A 76 -1.05 13.33 5.57
N LEU A 77 0.03 14.06 5.28
CA LEU A 77 0.92 14.61 6.31
C LEU A 77 0.14 15.70 7.04
N GLN A 78 -0.43 15.39 8.21
CA GLN A 78 -0.99 16.38 9.13
C GLN A 78 0.06 16.81 10.14
#